data_AF-A0A7V8V885-F1
#
_entry.id   AF-A0A7V8V885-F1
#
_cell.length_a   1.000
_cell.length_b   1.000
_cell.length_c   1.000
_cell.angle_alpha   90.00
_cell.angle_beta   90.00
_cell.angle_gamma   90.00
#
_symmetry.space_group_name_H-M   'P 1'
#
loop_
_entity.id
_entity.type
_entity.pdbx_description
1 polymer ?
#
loop_
_entity_poly.entity_id
_entity_poly.type
_entity_poly.pdbx_seq_one_letter_code
_entity_poly.pdbx_strand_id
1 'polypeptide(L)'
;MSGLTLPLNDAMQALADEHRDWLANSDRRYLANWERLFKSDNEAAMAEASVRRRLQGFGVSVEPNEDLDTRQKASDFKCVRNGIDFYVEVACIRIATAEKTTGIPNDRPYLGGFRPITLAVFNKCIHKVRQSTTADAPLLVAVGTWHGFVAMQFNQRPIVNMLLTGETKMTWDINIKTGETSDTYLTTDFYPAIFLKPDDDMKPSPAREPISGAMLCAFGMPGIDPVVILNANANRQFHPAALPDLEYGSVIVDQAAQQLHVSWKQGAMT
;
A
#
# COMPACT_ATOMS: atom_id res chain seq x y z
N MET A 1 19.48 -2.44 23.26
CA MET A 1 18.89 -3.57 22.54
C MET A 1 17.40 -3.30 22.44
N SER A 2 16.88 -2.91 21.27
CA SER A 2 15.42 -2.85 21.10
C SER A 2 14.95 -4.29 20.99
N GLY A 3 14.19 -4.77 21.98
CA GLY A 3 13.46 -6.04 21.86
C GLY A 3 12.51 -6.02 20.66
N LEU A 4 11.92 -7.18 20.37
CA LEU A 4 10.90 -7.31 19.32
C LEU A 4 9.85 -6.20 19.44
N THR A 5 9.47 -5.60 18.32
CA THR A 5 8.50 -4.51 18.26
C THR A 5 7.10 -5.00 18.64
N LEU A 6 6.85 -6.30 18.44
CA LEU A 6 5.62 -7.00 18.79
C LEU A 6 5.93 -8.38 19.43
N PRO A 7 5.28 -8.78 20.54
CA PRO A 7 5.28 -10.18 20.96
C PRO A 7 4.61 -11.05 19.90
N LEU A 8 5.29 -12.11 19.47
CA LEU A 8 4.75 -13.05 18.48
C LEU A 8 3.74 -13.97 19.16
N ASN A 9 2.54 -14.08 18.59
CA ASN A 9 1.63 -15.18 18.92
C ASN A 9 1.94 -16.42 18.06
N ASP A 10 1.31 -17.55 18.37
CA ASP A 10 1.58 -18.83 17.70
C ASP A 10 1.37 -18.76 16.18
N ALA A 11 0.36 -18.01 15.71
CA ALA A 11 0.07 -17.85 14.29
C ALA A 11 1.16 -17.04 13.57
N MET A 12 1.69 -16.01 14.22
CA MET A 12 2.81 -15.22 13.70
C MET A 12 4.10 -16.03 13.72
N GLN A 13 4.34 -16.82 14.76
CA GLN A 13 5.48 -17.72 14.83
C GLN A 13 5.44 -18.76 13.70
N ALA A 14 4.30 -19.41 13.48
CA ALA A 14 4.12 -20.35 12.38
C ALA A 14 4.31 -19.69 10.99
N LEU A 15 3.88 -18.43 10.83
CA LEU A 15 4.13 -17.67 9.60
C LEU A 15 5.60 -17.31 9.40
N ALA A 16 6.32 -16.97 10.48
CA ALA A 16 7.75 -16.73 10.44
C ALA A 16 8.51 -18.01 10.04
N ASP A 17 8.18 -19.15 10.65
CA ASP A 17 8.84 -20.43 10.40
C ASP A 17 8.62 -20.93 8.97
N GLU A 18 7.39 -20.83 8.44
CA GLU A 18 7.12 -21.16 7.04
C GLU A 18 7.93 -20.28 6.07
N HIS A 19 8.09 -18.99 6.39
CA HIS A 19 8.85 -18.08 5.54
C HIS A 19 10.36 -18.35 5.61
N ARG A 20 10.89 -18.67 6.80
CA ARG A 20 12.27 -19.13 6.98
C ARG A 20 12.58 -20.34 6.14
N ASP A 21 11.72 -21.36 6.19
CA ASP A 21 11.89 -22.59 5.44
C ASP A 21 11.88 -22.33 3.92
N TRP A 22 11.00 -21.43 3.46
CA TRP A 22 10.96 -21.03 2.05
C TRP A 22 12.24 -20.29 1.60
N LEU A 23 12.74 -19.35 2.39
CA LEU A 23 14.00 -18.66 2.10
C LEU A 23 15.21 -19.60 2.17
N ALA A 24 15.21 -20.56 3.10
CA ALA A 24 16.28 -21.56 3.25
C ALA A 24 16.43 -22.46 2.02
N ASN A 25 15.33 -22.71 1.30
CA ASN A 25 15.29 -23.47 0.05
C ASN A 25 15.66 -22.63 -1.19
N SER A 26 15.82 -21.32 -1.05
CA SER A 26 16.26 -20.40 -2.10
C SER A 26 17.79 -20.18 -1.99
N ASP A 27 18.24 -18.94 -1.77
CA ASP A 27 19.63 -18.61 -1.41
C ASP A 27 19.70 -18.26 0.09
N ARG A 28 20.65 -18.88 0.81
CA ARG A 28 20.86 -18.66 2.27
C ARG A 28 21.12 -17.19 2.63
N ARG A 29 21.58 -16.36 1.70
CA ARG A 29 21.78 -14.93 1.89
C ARG A 29 20.46 -14.18 2.08
N TYR A 30 19.39 -14.57 1.38
CA TYR A 30 18.06 -14.00 1.60
C TYR A 30 17.57 -14.29 3.01
N LEU A 31 17.71 -15.55 3.48
CA LEU A 31 17.36 -15.91 4.86
C LEU A 31 18.14 -15.08 5.87
N ALA A 32 19.45 -14.90 5.68
CA ALA A 32 20.27 -14.09 6.58
C ALA A 32 19.86 -12.61 6.60
N ASN A 33 19.46 -12.04 5.46
CA ASN A 33 18.91 -10.68 5.37
C ASN A 33 17.58 -10.57 6.11
N TRP A 34 16.67 -11.51 5.87
CA TRP A 34 15.36 -11.52 6.50
C TRP A 34 15.44 -11.74 8.01
N GLU A 35 16.33 -12.60 8.52
CA GLU A 35 16.55 -12.76 9.98
C GLU A 35 17.06 -11.48 10.64
N ARG A 36 17.94 -10.75 9.94
CA ARG A 36 18.42 -9.45 10.39
C ARG A 36 17.27 -8.44 10.42
N LEU A 37 16.41 -8.43 9.39
CA LEU A 37 15.20 -7.62 9.38
C LEU A 37 14.29 -8.01 10.55
N PHE A 38 13.95 -9.29 10.70
CA PHE A 38 13.09 -9.82 11.75
C PHE A 38 13.55 -9.44 13.15
N LYS A 39 14.86 -9.51 13.42
CA LYS A 39 15.43 -9.07 14.69
C LYS A 39 15.31 -7.56 14.93
N SER A 40 15.39 -6.75 13.87
CA SER A 40 15.40 -5.29 13.96
C SER A 40 14.02 -4.64 13.87
N ASP A 41 13.10 -5.25 13.12
CA ASP A 41 11.74 -4.82 12.84
C ASP A 41 10.91 -6.06 12.44
N ASN A 42 10.39 -6.75 13.46
CA ASN A 42 9.63 -7.98 13.21
C ASN A 42 8.31 -7.70 12.50
N GLU A 43 7.68 -6.53 12.67
CA GLU A 43 6.46 -6.19 11.94
C GLU A 43 6.70 -6.13 10.43
N ALA A 44 7.82 -5.56 9.98
CA ALA A 44 8.20 -5.51 8.57
C ALA A 44 8.51 -6.91 8.00
N ALA A 45 9.33 -7.70 8.70
CA ALA A 45 9.66 -9.07 8.27
C ALA A 45 8.39 -9.95 8.18
N MET A 46 7.48 -9.80 9.14
CA MET A 46 6.21 -10.52 9.12
C MET A 46 5.30 -10.04 7.98
N ALA A 47 5.32 -8.75 7.63
CA ALA A 47 4.58 -8.24 6.48
C ALA A 47 5.04 -8.90 5.18
N GLU A 48 6.35 -9.04 4.97
CA GLU A 48 6.91 -9.77 3.82
C GLU A 48 6.43 -11.22 3.78
N ALA A 49 6.55 -11.93 4.91
CA ALA A 49 6.06 -13.30 5.03
C ALA A 49 4.56 -13.42 4.70
N SER A 50 3.75 -12.48 5.22
CA SER A 50 2.30 -12.45 5.02
C SER A 50 1.93 -12.17 3.57
N VAL A 51 2.58 -11.23 2.90
CA VAL A 51 2.34 -10.90 1.49
C VAL A 51 2.71 -12.07 0.60
N ARG A 52 3.89 -12.68 0.81
CA ARG A 52 4.31 -13.87 0.07
C ARG A 52 3.28 -15.00 0.19
N ARG A 53 2.90 -15.38 1.42
CA ARG A 53 1.92 -16.46 1.66
C ARG A 53 0.58 -16.16 0.95
N ARG A 54 0.15 -14.89 0.99
CA ARG A 54 -1.11 -14.46 0.36
C ARG A 54 -1.05 -14.55 -1.17
N LEU A 55 0.03 -14.08 -1.79
CA LEU A 55 0.26 -14.19 -3.23
C LEU A 55 0.28 -15.66 -3.68
N GLN A 56 0.98 -16.52 -2.94
CA GLN A 56 0.97 -17.97 -3.21
C GLN A 56 -0.43 -18.58 -3.04
N GLY A 57 -1.22 -18.10 -2.09
CA GLY A 57 -2.63 -18.46 -1.94
C GLY A 57 -3.50 -18.09 -3.15
N PHE A 58 -3.12 -17.06 -3.90
CA PHE A 58 -3.71 -16.71 -5.19
C PHE A 58 -3.07 -17.47 -6.36
N GLY A 59 -2.27 -18.52 -6.13
CA GLY A 59 -1.63 -19.30 -7.19
C GLY A 59 -0.51 -18.54 -7.93
N VAL A 60 0.06 -17.51 -7.32
CA VAL A 60 1.22 -16.79 -7.86
C VAL A 60 2.49 -17.55 -7.51
N SER A 61 3.37 -17.77 -8.50
CA SER A 61 4.75 -18.19 -8.24
C SER A 61 5.52 -16.99 -7.69
N VAL A 62 6.08 -17.12 -6.50
CA VAL A 62 6.79 -16.03 -5.80
C VAL A 62 8.24 -16.44 -5.57
N GLU A 63 9.16 -15.57 -5.96
CA GLU A 63 10.60 -15.70 -5.75
C GLU A 63 11.13 -14.46 -5.02
N PRO A 64 12.14 -14.59 -4.13
CA PRO A 64 12.81 -13.43 -3.56
C PRO A 64 13.55 -12.68 -4.68
N ASN A 65 13.53 -11.35 -4.63
CA ASN A 65 14.12 -10.49 -5.68
C ASN A 65 15.07 -9.42 -5.14
N GLU A 66 15.44 -9.46 -3.85
CA GLU A 66 16.46 -8.54 -3.34
C GLU A 66 17.78 -8.72 -4.10
N ASP A 67 18.47 -7.62 -4.40
CA ASP A 67 19.81 -7.68 -4.97
C ASP A 67 20.85 -7.97 -3.87
N LEU A 68 21.34 -9.20 -3.90
CA LEU A 68 22.31 -9.71 -2.94
C LEU A 68 23.76 -9.30 -3.25
N ASP A 69 24.05 -8.87 -4.48
CA ASP A 69 25.42 -8.72 -4.97
C ASP A 69 25.82 -7.25 -5.08
N THR A 70 24.99 -6.42 -5.70
CA THR A 70 25.35 -5.02 -6.00
C THR A 70 24.80 -4.02 -4.98
N ARG A 71 23.97 -4.49 -4.04
CA ARG A 71 23.24 -3.68 -3.05
C ARG A 71 22.40 -2.58 -3.70
N GLN A 72 22.07 -2.73 -4.99
CA GLN A 72 21.08 -1.89 -5.63
C GLN A 72 19.73 -2.19 -5.01
N LYS A 73 18.84 -1.20 -5.09
CA LYS A 73 17.49 -1.40 -4.59
C LYS A 73 16.74 -2.23 -5.63
N ALA A 74 16.23 -3.37 -5.19
CA ALA A 74 15.32 -4.21 -5.94
C ALA A 74 14.02 -4.36 -5.14
N SER A 75 12.99 -4.91 -5.78
CA SER A 75 11.75 -5.24 -5.08
C SER A 75 11.94 -6.46 -4.18
N ASP A 76 11.15 -6.58 -3.13
CA ASP A 76 11.22 -7.75 -2.24
C ASP A 76 10.92 -9.06 -2.99
N PHE A 77 9.92 -9.06 -3.89
CA PHE A 77 9.51 -10.24 -4.64
C PHE A 77 9.44 -10.03 -6.15
N LYS A 78 9.74 -11.10 -6.88
CA LYS A 78 9.37 -11.33 -8.28
C LYS A 78 8.23 -12.33 -8.31
N CYS A 79 7.22 -12.04 -9.11
CA CYS A 79 5.96 -12.76 -9.13
C CYS A 79 5.55 -13.13 -10.55
N VAL A 80 5.03 -14.33 -10.73
CA VAL A 80 4.53 -14.81 -12.02
C VAL A 80 3.20 -15.54 -11.82
N ARG A 81 2.16 -15.16 -12.58
CA ARG A 81 0.91 -15.93 -12.67
C ARG A 81 0.46 -15.94 -14.12
N ASN A 82 0.15 -17.12 -14.66
CA ASN A 82 -0.32 -17.29 -16.05
C ASN A 82 0.59 -16.61 -17.10
N GLY A 83 1.91 -16.63 -16.88
CA GLY A 83 2.88 -15.99 -17.76
C GLY A 83 2.95 -14.46 -17.68
N ILE A 84 2.24 -13.84 -16.73
CA ILE A 84 2.32 -12.40 -16.47
C ILE A 84 3.30 -12.17 -15.32
N ASP A 85 4.43 -11.56 -15.64
CA ASP A 85 5.45 -11.13 -14.67
C ASP A 85 5.04 -9.80 -14.00
N PHE A 86 5.29 -9.71 -12.70
CA PHE A 86 5.20 -8.46 -11.95
C PHE A 86 6.11 -8.50 -10.72
N TYR A 87 6.37 -7.34 -10.15
CA TYR A 87 7.14 -7.18 -8.92
C TYR A 87 6.24 -6.74 -7.77
N VAL A 88 6.60 -7.15 -6.56
CA VAL A 88 5.93 -6.69 -5.34
C VAL A 88 6.98 -6.16 -4.37
N GLU A 89 6.76 -4.92 -3.94
CA GLU A 89 7.51 -4.27 -2.88
C GLU A 89 6.63 -4.14 -1.64
N VAL A 90 7.08 -4.67 -0.51
CA VAL A 90 6.32 -4.72 0.73
C VAL A 90 6.63 -3.50 1.61
N ALA A 91 5.58 -2.99 2.25
CA ALA A 91 5.64 -1.86 3.14
C ALA A 91 4.74 -2.07 4.36
N CYS A 92 5.35 -2.23 5.53
CA CYS A 92 4.64 -2.27 6.79
C CYS A 92 4.44 -0.87 7.39
N ILE A 93 3.21 -0.51 7.73
CA ILE A 93 2.89 0.56 8.66
C ILE A 93 2.87 -0.07 10.06
N ARG A 94 3.90 0.25 10.86
CA ARG A 94 4.01 -0.27 12.24
C ARG A 94 2.80 0.11 13.07
N ILE A 95 2.42 -0.75 14.02
CA ILE A 95 1.30 -0.51 14.94
C ILE A 95 1.41 0.85 15.61
N ALA A 96 2.56 1.19 16.19
CA ALA A 96 2.76 2.49 16.83
C ALA A 96 2.57 3.69 15.85
N THR A 97 2.90 3.51 14.57
CA THR A 97 2.63 4.54 13.55
C THR A 97 1.14 4.61 13.24
N ALA A 98 0.47 3.47 13.10
CA ALA A 98 -0.97 3.41 12.89
C ALA A 98 -1.75 4.04 14.05
N GLU A 99 -1.41 3.73 15.30
CA GLU A 99 -2.02 4.34 16.50
C GLU A 99 -1.81 5.85 16.51
N LYS A 100 -0.57 6.31 16.30
CA LYS A 100 -0.24 7.74 16.25
C LYS A 100 -0.99 8.49 15.16
N THR A 101 -1.11 7.89 13.96
CA THR A 101 -1.76 8.52 12.82
C THR A 101 -3.28 8.57 12.98
N THR A 102 -3.89 7.50 13.48
CA THR A 102 -5.34 7.33 13.49
C THR A 102 -6.01 7.72 14.81
N GLY A 103 -5.27 7.67 15.92
CA GLY A 103 -5.79 7.80 17.27
C GLY A 103 -6.46 6.53 17.81
N ILE A 104 -6.45 5.43 17.05
CA ILE A 104 -7.05 4.16 17.45
C ILE A 104 -6.01 3.36 18.23
N PRO A 105 -6.26 2.96 19.49
CA PRO A 105 -5.39 2.04 20.22
C PRO A 105 -5.48 0.61 19.68
N ASN A 106 -4.39 -0.15 19.75
CA ASN A 106 -4.33 -1.52 19.26
C ASN A 106 -4.87 -2.57 20.25
N ASP A 107 -4.94 -2.23 21.53
CA ASP A 107 -5.29 -3.16 22.61
C ASP A 107 -6.79 -3.21 22.94
N ARG A 108 -7.61 -2.30 22.38
CA ARG A 108 -9.04 -2.21 22.67
C ARG A 108 -9.83 -1.58 21.53
N PRO A 109 -11.13 -1.93 21.40
CA PRO A 109 -12.03 -1.23 20.49
C PRO A 109 -12.10 0.27 20.80
N TYR A 110 -12.22 1.10 19.76
CA TYR A 110 -12.31 2.55 19.86
C TYR A 110 -13.66 3.05 19.34
N LEU A 111 -14.37 3.85 20.15
CA LEU A 111 -15.71 4.37 19.84
C LEU A 111 -15.71 5.89 19.54
N GLY A 112 -14.54 6.51 19.43
CA GLY A 112 -14.41 7.94 19.16
C GLY A 112 -14.20 8.27 17.67
N GLY A 113 -14.09 9.56 17.37
CA GLY A 113 -13.66 10.03 16.05
C GLY A 113 -12.19 9.65 15.80
N PHE A 114 -11.91 9.07 14.65
CA PHE A 114 -10.56 8.67 14.25
C PHE A 114 -10.13 9.37 12.97
N ARG A 115 -8.82 9.42 12.72
CA ARG A 115 -8.27 9.89 11.44
C ARG A 115 -8.05 8.69 10.51
N PRO A 116 -8.36 8.80 9.20
CA PRO A 116 -8.06 7.75 8.24
C PRO A 116 -6.56 7.45 8.17
N ILE A 117 -6.19 6.19 7.94
CA ILE A 117 -4.79 5.75 7.79
C ILE A 117 -4.12 6.21 6.49
N THR A 118 -4.86 6.94 5.64
CA THR A 118 -4.50 7.24 4.25
C THR A 118 -3.15 7.93 4.11
N LEU A 119 -2.82 8.88 4.99
CA LEU A 119 -1.53 9.56 4.98
C LEU A 119 -0.35 8.61 5.22
N ALA A 120 -0.50 7.60 6.08
CA ALA A 120 0.54 6.62 6.32
C ALA A 120 0.76 5.73 5.08
N VAL A 121 -0.32 5.34 4.39
CA VAL A 121 -0.26 4.59 3.13
C VAL A 121 0.43 5.40 2.03
N PHE A 122 0.01 6.66 1.86
CA PHE A 122 0.58 7.60 0.92
C PHE A 122 2.10 7.76 1.12
N ASN A 123 2.53 7.98 2.37
CA ASN A 123 3.94 8.12 2.70
C ASN A 123 4.74 6.84 2.40
N LYS A 124 4.16 5.65 2.60
CA LYS A 124 4.83 4.40 2.23
C LYS A 124 5.02 4.32 0.72
N CYS A 125 4.00 4.64 -0.07
CA CYS A 125 4.09 4.63 -1.54
C CYS A 125 5.15 5.62 -2.05
N ILE A 126 5.17 6.86 -1.54
CA ILE A 126 6.18 7.87 -1.94
C ILE A 126 7.60 7.37 -1.71
N HIS A 127 7.89 6.82 -0.53
CA HIS A 127 9.24 6.39 -0.21
C HIS A 127 9.71 5.22 -1.07
N LYS A 128 8.78 4.40 -1.58
CA LYS A 128 9.07 3.26 -2.44
C LYS A 128 9.26 3.63 -3.92
N VAL A 129 8.86 4.83 -4.38
CA VAL A 129 9.03 5.27 -5.79
C VAL A 129 10.47 5.12 -6.30
N ARG A 130 11.45 5.46 -5.46
CA ARG A 130 12.87 5.37 -5.84
C ARG A 130 13.35 3.93 -6.03
N GLN A 131 12.65 2.96 -5.45
CA GLN A 131 12.96 1.54 -5.58
C GLN A 131 12.34 0.93 -6.83
N SER A 132 11.32 1.59 -7.41
CA SER A 132 10.57 1.06 -8.54
C SER A 132 11.03 1.58 -9.91
N THR A 133 11.96 2.54 -9.96
CA THR A 133 12.46 3.10 -11.23
C THR A 133 13.22 2.11 -12.10
N THR A 134 13.71 1.02 -11.53
CA THR A 134 14.53 0.00 -12.22
C THR A 134 13.71 -1.21 -12.69
N ALA A 135 12.42 -1.29 -12.35
CA ALA A 135 11.59 -2.45 -12.68
C ALA A 135 11.32 -2.55 -14.19
N ASP A 136 11.54 -3.73 -14.74
CA ASP A 136 11.25 -4.08 -16.15
C ASP A 136 9.85 -4.69 -16.35
N ALA A 137 9.10 -4.90 -15.28
CA ALA A 137 7.72 -5.37 -15.25
C ALA A 137 6.86 -4.45 -14.35
N PRO A 138 5.51 -4.57 -14.38
CA PRO A 138 4.66 -3.82 -13.46
C PRO A 138 5.05 -4.07 -11.99
N LEU A 139 5.00 -3.03 -11.16
CA LEU A 139 5.34 -3.09 -9.74
C LEU A 139 4.17 -2.67 -8.86
N LEU A 140 3.77 -3.55 -7.96
CA LEU A 140 2.82 -3.26 -6.90
C LEU A 140 3.55 -2.94 -5.60
N VAL A 141 3.10 -1.91 -4.89
CA VAL A 141 3.50 -1.69 -3.49
C VAL A 141 2.45 -2.29 -2.57
N ALA A 142 2.79 -3.40 -1.91
CA ALA A 142 1.93 -4.04 -0.92
C ALA A 142 2.05 -3.31 0.43
N VAL A 143 1.06 -2.48 0.76
CA VAL A 143 1.05 -1.69 2.00
C VAL A 143 0.08 -2.32 2.99
N GLY A 144 0.53 -2.59 4.21
CA GLY A 144 -0.34 -3.12 5.25
C GLY A 144 0.07 -2.76 6.66
N THR A 145 -0.70 -3.21 7.65
CA THR A 145 -0.40 -3.06 9.08
C THR A 145 -0.88 -4.27 9.86
N TRP A 146 -0.17 -4.59 10.95
CA TRP A 146 -0.58 -5.60 11.94
C TRP A 146 -1.56 -5.03 12.98
N HIS A 147 -1.89 -3.75 12.90
CA HIS A 147 -2.89 -3.14 13.77
C HIS A 147 -4.29 -3.58 13.35
N GLY A 148 -4.90 -4.53 14.07
CA GLY A 148 -6.16 -5.18 13.67
C GLY A 148 -7.30 -4.22 13.36
N PHE A 149 -7.56 -3.24 14.25
CA PHE A 149 -8.64 -2.26 14.02
C PHE A 149 -8.38 -1.31 12.84
N VAL A 150 -7.13 -0.88 12.64
CA VAL A 150 -6.77 0.03 11.53
C VAL A 150 -6.72 -0.73 10.19
N ALA A 151 -6.29 -1.98 10.19
CA ALA A 151 -6.24 -2.84 9.01
C ALA A 151 -7.62 -2.99 8.33
N MET A 152 -8.71 -2.97 9.10
CA MET A 152 -10.08 -2.99 8.57
C MET A 152 -10.39 -1.80 7.64
N GLN A 153 -9.71 -0.67 7.80
CA GLN A 153 -9.90 0.51 6.96
C GLN A 153 -9.50 0.26 5.50
N PHE A 154 -8.62 -0.70 5.22
CA PHE A 154 -8.16 -1.01 3.86
C PHE A 154 -9.25 -1.61 2.96
N ASN A 155 -10.36 -2.09 3.51
CA ASN A 155 -11.51 -2.56 2.75
C ASN A 155 -12.72 -1.61 2.84
N GLN A 156 -12.54 -0.42 3.43
CA GLN A 156 -13.62 0.58 3.53
C GLN A 156 -13.58 1.53 2.33
N ARG A 157 -14.55 1.41 1.43
CA ARG A 157 -14.63 2.21 0.19
C ARG A 157 -14.40 3.71 0.36
N PRO A 158 -14.97 4.42 1.35
CA PRO A 158 -14.69 5.84 1.52
C PRO A 158 -13.21 6.13 1.74
N ILE A 159 -12.53 5.32 2.56
CA ILE A 159 -11.10 5.48 2.87
C ILE A 159 -10.24 5.15 1.66
N VAL A 160 -10.57 4.08 0.92
CA VAL A 160 -9.82 3.71 -0.28
C VAL A 160 -10.05 4.72 -1.41
N ASN A 161 -11.26 5.29 -1.53
CA ASN A 161 -11.53 6.38 -2.48
C ASN A 161 -10.70 7.62 -2.15
N MET A 162 -10.47 7.96 -0.88
CA MET A 162 -9.57 9.07 -0.52
C MET A 162 -8.14 8.84 -1.02
N LEU A 163 -7.66 7.59 -1.07
CA LEU A 163 -6.36 7.25 -1.65
C LEU A 163 -6.33 7.37 -3.18
N LEU A 164 -7.49 7.32 -3.84
CA LEU A 164 -7.63 7.53 -5.28
C LEU A 164 -7.74 9.00 -5.65
N THR A 165 -8.57 9.75 -4.92
CA THR A 165 -9.01 11.10 -5.32
C THR A 165 -8.52 12.22 -4.43
N GLY A 166 -8.00 11.91 -3.24
CA GLY A 166 -7.70 12.90 -2.21
C GLY A 166 -8.88 13.12 -1.25
N GLU A 167 -8.78 14.16 -0.42
CA GLU A 167 -9.78 14.55 0.56
C GLU A 167 -10.58 15.77 0.07
N THR A 168 -11.90 15.62 -0.07
CA THR A 168 -12.79 16.74 -0.35
C THR A 168 -13.05 17.56 0.91
N LYS A 169 -12.88 18.88 0.83
CA LYS A 169 -13.05 19.83 1.91
C LYS A 169 -14.08 20.90 1.54
N MET A 170 -14.77 21.42 2.53
CA MET A 170 -15.49 22.69 2.40
C MET A 170 -14.52 23.83 2.75
N THR A 171 -14.44 24.84 1.91
CA THR A 171 -13.51 25.96 2.02
C THR A 171 -14.24 27.28 1.84
N TRP A 172 -13.72 28.34 2.43
CA TRP A 172 -14.12 29.72 2.20
C TRP A 172 -12.89 30.60 2.43
N ASP A 173 -12.84 31.74 1.77
CA ASP A 173 -11.76 32.70 1.90
C ASP A 173 -12.09 33.73 2.98
N ILE A 174 -11.08 34.18 3.73
CA ILE A 174 -11.22 35.24 4.74
C ILE A 174 -10.24 36.35 4.42
N ASN A 175 -10.74 37.57 4.28
CA ASN A 175 -9.89 38.75 4.26
C ASN A 175 -9.38 39.03 5.69
N ILE A 176 -8.13 38.69 5.97
CA ILE A 176 -7.54 38.81 7.31
C ILE A 176 -7.49 40.25 7.86
N LYS A 177 -7.65 41.27 7.02
CA LYS A 177 -7.65 42.68 7.45
C LYS A 177 -9.06 43.17 7.81
N THR A 178 -10.06 42.77 7.04
CA THR A 178 -11.45 43.26 7.21
C THR A 178 -12.33 42.28 7.98
N GLY A 179 -11.95 41.00 8.03
CA GLY A 179 -12.76 39.91 8.60
C GLY A 179 -13.88 39.42 7.68
N GLU A 180 -14.02 39.99 6.48
CA GLU A 180 -15.03 39.57 5.50
C GLU A 180 -14.74 38.17 4.97
N THR A 181 -15.79 37.39 4.75
CA THR A 181 -15.72 36.01 4.26
C THR A 181 -16.36 35.87 2.88
N SER A 182 -15.81 34.99 2.03
CA SER A 182 -16.45 34.59 0.77
C SER A 182 -17.60 33.60 1.00
N ASP A 183 -18.29 33.25 -0.09
CA ASP A 183 -19.15 32.07 -0.12
C ASP A 183 -18.34 30.79 0.10
N THR A 184 -19.01 29.75 0.62
CA THR A 184 -18.43 28.42 0.79
C THR A 184 -18.36 27.68 -0.55
N TYR A 185 -17.24 27.03 -0.82
CA TYR A 185 -17.02 26.20 -2.00
C TYR A 185 -16.36 24.86 -1.62
N LEU A 186 -16.37 23.89 -2.54
CA LEU A 186 -15.69 22.61 -2.36
C LEU A 186 -14.29 22.65 -2.97
N THR A 187 -13.31 22.15 -2.23
CA THR A 187 -11.95 21.92 -2.71
C THR A 187 -11.57 20.46 -2.53
N THR A 188 -10.57 20.00 -3.27
CA THR A 188 -9.99 18.67 -3.09
C THR A 188 -8.51 18.83 -2.77
N ASP A 189 -8.11 18.33 -1.61
CA ASP A 189 -6.72 18.19 -1.23
C ASP A 189 -6.20 16.82 -1.68
N PHE A 190 -5.27 16.81 -2.62
CA PHE A 190 -4.67 15.58 -3.14
C PHE A 190 -3.72 14.87 -2.16
N TYR A 191 -3.51 15.37 -0.94
CA TYR A 191 -2.54 14.80 0.00
C TYR A 191 -3.00 13.54 0.78
N PRO A 192 -3.98 12.78 0.28
CA PRO A 192 -3.74 11.34 0.32
C PRO A 192 -3.82 10.60 -1.02
N ALA A 193 -4.07 11.28 -2.13
CA ALA A 193 -4.13 10.64 -3.44
C ALA A 193 -2.77 10.04 -3.83
N ILE A 194 -2.69 8.71 -3.91
CA ILE A 194 -1.43 8.00 -4.14
C ILE A 194 -0.90 8.31 -5.53
N PHE A 195 -1.74 8.40 -6.56
CA PHE A 195 -1.29 8.54 -7.95
C PHE A 195 -1.63 9.88 -8.60
N LEU A 196 -2.07 10.85 -7.80
CA LEU A 196 -2.33 12.22 -8.24
C LEU A 196 -1.49 13.21 -7.42
N LYS A 197 -1.23 14.36 -8.03
CA LYS A 197 -0.64 15.55 -7.39
C LYS A 197 -1.22 16.81 -8.07
N PRO A 198 -1.23 17.97 -7.40
CA PRO A 198 -1.47 19.23 -8.10
C PRO A 198 -0.30 19.52 -9.06
N ASP A 199 -0.60 20.02 -10.26
CA ASP A 199 0.37 20.69 -11.13
C ASP A 199 0.56 22.17 -10.74
N ASP A 200 1.30 22.92 -11.56
CA ASP A 200 1.58 24.35 -11.34
C ASP A 200 0.30 25.22 -11.40
N ASP A 201 -0.75 24.73 -12.07
CA ASP A 201 -2.08 25.37 -12.16
C ASP A 201 -3.07 24.83 -11.10
N MET A 202 -2.58 24.05 -10.12
CA MET A 202 -3.39 23.36 -9.12
C MET A 202 -4.40 22.34 -9.70
N LYS A 203 -4.19 21.87 -10.93
CA LYS A 203 -5.02 20.83 -11.55
C LYS A 203 -4.48 19.44 -11.18
N PRO A 204 -5.36 18.41 -11.09
CA PRO A 204 -4.90 17.04 -10.91
C PRO A 204 -4.00 16.59 -12.06
N SER A 205 -2.78 16.17 -11.71
CA SER A 205 -1.81 15.59 -12.62
C SER A 205 -1.34 14.21 -12.13
N PRO A 206 -0.92 13.31 -13.03
CA PRO A 206 -0.36 12.02 -12.66
C PRO A 206 0.86 12.14 -11.72
N ALA A 207 1.06 11.12 -10.90
CA ALA A 207 2.24 11.02 -10.03
C ALA A 207 2.66 9.56 -9.82
N ARG A 208 3.96 9.38 -9.53
CA ARG A 208 4.56 8.09 -9.14
C ARG A 208 4.36 7.01 -10.20
N GLU A 209 4.55 7.40 -11.46
CA GLU A 209 4.49 6.59 -12.67
C GLU A 209 5.32 5.29 -12.60
N PRO A 210 6.46 5.22 -11.87
CA PRO A 210 7.17 3.95 -11.67
C PRO A 210 6.39 2.87 -10.88
N ILE A 211 5.32 3.23 -10.17
CA ILE A 211 4.48 2.30 -9.42
C ILE A 211 3.20 2.03 -10.21
N SER A 212 2.93 0.76 -10.48
CA SER A 212 1.75 0.30 -11.24
C SER A 212 0.47 0.26 -10.40
N GLY A 213 0.61 0.06 -9.10
CA GLY A 213 -0.50 0.08 -8.16
C GLY A 213 -0.06 -0.08 -6.71
N ALA A 214 -1.01 0.13 -5.80
CA ALA A 214 -0.85 -0.11 -4.37
C ALA A 214 -1.84 -1.18 -3.93
N MET A 215 -1.33 -2.27 -3.35
CA MET A 215 -2.14 -3.38 -2.83
C MET A 215 -2.29 -3.23 -1.31
N LEU A 216 -3.49 -2.90 -0.84
CA LEU A 216 -3.77 -2.64 0.56
C LEU A 216 -4.06 -3.96 1.30
N CYS A 217 -3.24 -4.30 2.28
CA CYS A 217 -3.25 -5.61 2.94
C CYS A 217 -3.57 -5.49 4.43
N ALA A 218 -4.65 -6.15 4.86
CA ALA A 218 -4.97 -6.31 6.28
C ALA A 218 -4.17 -7.50 6.87
N PHE A 219 -3.00 -7.24 7.47
CA PHE A 219 -2.15 -8.30 8.01
C PHE A 219 -2.76 -8.89 9.28
N GLY A 220 -2.62 -10.21 9.47
CA GLY A 220 -3.18 -10.92 10.62
C GLY A 220 -4.71 -11.06 10.62
N MET A 221 -5.40 -10.57 9.59
CA MET A 221 -6.85 -10.69 9.45
C MET A 221 -7.19 -11.69 8.34
N PRO A 222 -7.42 -12.98 8.67
CA PRO A 222 -7.83 -13.97 7.69
C PRO A 222 -9.21 -13.62 7.11
N GLY A 223 -9.41 -13.90 5.83
CA GLY A 223 -10.69 -13.66 5.13
C GLY A 223 -10.92 -12.22 4.66
N ILE A 224 -9.95 -11.30 4.85
CA ILE A 224 -9.97 -9.98 4.22
C ILE A 224 -8.97 -9.97 3.07
N ASP A 225 -9.52 -10.07 1.86
CA ASP A 225 -8.74 -9.98 0.64
C ASP A 225 -8.19 -8.56 0.42
N PRO A 226 -7.00 -8.43 -0.19
CA PRO A 226 -6.45 -7.13 -0.53
C PRO A 226 -7.32 -6.38 -1.55
N VAL A 227 -7.30 -5.05 -1.44
CA VAL A 227 -7.83 -4.16 -2.47
C VAL A 227 -6.66 -3.53 -3.21
N VAL A 228 -6.71 -3.49 -4.54
CA VAL A 228 -5.65 -2.90 -5.37
C VAL A 228 -6.09 -1.56 -5.94
N ILE A 229 -5.31 -0.52 -5.68
CA ILE A 229 -5.45 0.79 -6.32
C ILE A 229 -4.50 0.82 -7.52
N LEU A 230 -5.02 0.97 -8.73
CA LEU A 230 -4.23 1.03 -9.95
C LEU A 230 -3.81 2.45 -10.29
N ASN A 231 -2.57 2.60 -10.74
CA ASN A 231 -2.08 3.82 -11.36
C ASN A 231 -2.34 3.76 -12.87
N ALA A 232 -3.33 4.52 -13.33
CA ALA A 232 -3.69 4.58 -14.76
C ALA A 232 -2.54 5.11 -15.65
N ASN A 233 -1.61 5.86 -15.06
CA ASN A 233 -0.49 6.51 -15.76
C ASN A 233 0.86 5.87 -15.42
N ALA A 234 0.86 4.61 -14.97
CA ALA A 234 2.10 3.91 -14.70
C ALA A 234 2.94 3.70 -15.96
N ASN A 235 4.27 3.79 -15.83
CA ASN A 235 5.23 3.46 -16.88
C ASN A 235 5.02 2.02 -17.40
N ARG A 236 4.59 1.12 -16.51
CA ARG A 236 4.21 -0.26 -16.80
C ARG A 236 2.90 -0.53 -16.10
N GLN A 237 1.79 -0.66 -16.82
CA GLN A 237 0.48 -0.88 -16.22
C GLN A 237 0.34 -2.31 -15.67
N PHE A 238 -0.26 -2.45 -14.49
CA PHE A 238 -0.57 -3.76 -13.93
C PHE A 238 -1.85 -4.32 -14.57
N HIS A 239 -1.80 -5.57 -15.03
CA HIS A 239 -2.95 -6.21 -15.67
C HIS A 239 -3.78 -6.99 -14.63
N PRO A 240 -5.08 -6.67 -14.41
CA PRO A 240 -5.90 -7.34 -13.39
C PRO A 240 -6.01 -8.87 -13.51
N ALA A 241 -5.82 -9.43 -14.71
CA ALA A 241 -5.79 -10.90 -14.91
C ALA A 241 -4.59 -11.60 -14.25
N ALA A 242 -3.58 -10.85 -13.76
CA ALA A 242 -2.51 -11.42 -12.94
C ALA A 242 -2.98 -11.77 -11.51
N LEU A 243 -4.07 -11.16 -11.04
CA LEU A 243 -4.71 -11.44 -9.75
C LEU A 243 -6.25 -11.30 -9.88
N PRO A 244 -6.93 -12.16 -10.67
CA PRO A 244 -8.35 -12.03 -11.00
C PRO A 244 -9.27 -12.04 -9.77
N ASP A 245 -8.84 -12.67 -8.69
CA ASP A 245 -9.64 -12.83 -7.47
C ASP A 245 -9.71 -11.54 -6.63
N LEU A 246 -8.92 -10.52 -6.99
CA LEU A 246 -8.88 -9.24 -6.28
C LEU A 246 -9.80 -8.19 -6.91
N GLU A 247 -10.09 -7.18 -6.11
CA GLU A 247 -10.81 -5.99 -6.55
C GLU A 247 -9.86 -4.83 -6.83
N TYR A 248 -10.18 -4.08 -7.88
CA TYR A 248 -9.37 -2.99 -8.43
C TYR A 248 -10.12 -1.67 -8.45
N GLY A 249 -9.49 -0.63 -7.91
CA GLY A 249 -9.93 0.75 -8.01
C GLY A 249 -8.99 1.57 -8.88
N SER A 250 -9.53 2.44 -9.72
CA SER A 250 -8.75 3.38 -10.52
C SER A 250 -9.45 4.72 -10.60
N VAL A 251 -8.69 5.79 -10.82
CA VAL A 251 -9.22 7.14 -11.05
C VAL A 251 -8.95 7.57 -12.48
N ILE A 252 -9.97 8.11 -13.13
CA ILE A 252 -9.89 8.78 -14.43
C ILE A 252 -10.03 10.27 -14.18
N VAL A 253 -9.10 11.06 -14.70
CA VAL A 253 -9.12 12.52 -14.62
C VAL A 253 -9.76 13.06 -15.90
N ASP A 254 -10.95 13.64 -15.79
CA ASP A 254 -11.57 14.42 -16.85
C ASP A 254 -11.12 15.88 -16.73
N GLN A 255 -10.09 16.24 -17.50
CA GLN A 255 -9.55 17.59 -17.49
C GLN A 255 -10.51 18.64 -18.06
N ALA A 256 -11.38 18.25 -19.01
CA ALA A 256 -12.31 19.17 -19.65
C ALA A 256 -13.46 19.54 -18.70
N ALA A 257 -13.98 18.56 -17.97
CA ALA A 257 -15.01 18.75 -16.96
C ALA A 257 -14.47 19.16 -15.58
N GLN A 258 -13.15 19.09 -15.38
CA GLN A 258 -12.48 19.21 -14.07
C GLN A 258 -13.04 18.23 -13.03
N GLN A 259 -13.23 16.97 -13.44
CA GLN A 259 -13.83 15.93 -12.61
C GLN A 259 -12.90 14.72 -12.43
N LEU A 260 -13.10 14.01 -11.32
CA LEU A 260 -12.44 12.74 -11.04
C LEU A 260 -13.49 11.64 -11.01
N HIS A 261 -13.31 10.61 -11.83
CA HIS A 261 -14.20 9.46 -11.87
C HIS A 261 -13.49 8.24 -11.31
N VAL A 262 -14.03 7.69 -10.22
CA VAL A 262 -13.56 6.44 -9.64
C VAL A 262 -14.30 5.27 -10.27
N SER A 263 -13.55 4.28 -10.75
CA SER A 263 -14.09 3.01 -11.26
C SER A 263 -13.58 1.87 -10.40
N TRP A 264 -14.50 0.98 -10.02
CA TRP A 264 -14.23 -0.26 -9.29
C TRP A 264 -14.58 -1.46 -10.16
N LYS A 265 -13.69 -2.45 -10.22
CA LYS A 265 -13.87 -3.66 -11.02
C LYS A 265 -13.31 -4.86 -10.28
N GLN A 266 -13.99 -6.00 -10.36
CA GLN A 266 -13.39 -7.28 -10.02
C GLN A 266 -12.37 -7.66 -11.11
N GLY A 267 -11.26 -8.29 -10.73
CA GLY A 267 -10.39 -8.93 -11.71
C GLY A 267 -11.17 -9.97 -12.52
N ALA A 268 -10.95 -10.01 -13.83
CA ALA A 268 -11.58 -11.01 -14.69
C ALA A 268 -10.50 -11.99 -15.16
N MET A 269 -10.82 -13.29 -15.15
CA MET A 269 -10.04 -14.26 -15.91
C MET A 269 -10.35 -14.02 -17.39
N THR A 270 -9.34 -13.58 -18.13
CA THR A 270 -9.38 -13.50 -19.60
C THR A 270 -9.12 -14.86 -20.22
#